data_AF-A0A9D7R0P5-F1
#
_entry.id   AF-A0A9D7R0P5-F1
#
_cell.length_a   1.000
_cell.length_b   1.000
_cell.length_c   1.000
_cell.angle_alpha   90.00
_cell.angle_beta   90.00
_cell.angle_gamma   90.00
#
_symmetry.space_group_name_H-M   'P 1'
#
loop_
_entity.id
_entity.type
_entity.pdbx_description
1 polymer ?
#
loop_
_entity_poly.entity_id
_entity_poly.type
_entity_poly.pdbx_seq_one_letter_code
_entity_poly.pdbx_strand_id
1 'polypeptide(L)'
;MNGGLVFPVGAGFEMYMTDNLVFNARATFRFTSTPFLDDYQPGSMKVFDPISNQYTTQTAPLPTGVTAGNNDEFLPVGLGFTYYVFGNSDFDKDGITNATEKQIGTDENNPDSDGDGLPDGYEYMGLRNTPVDWTDSKIAALPETSYRTDPLKQDTDGDGLNDREELLEYFTNPTNADSDGDNLKDNEEIARKTDPNKPDTDADGLFDGDEAMTLKTDPLLADTDVDGLNDGQEVQKTNTNPLKADTDGDKLLDGAELNTFKTDPTNEDSDKDSLNDGNEVNLHKTNPLMSDSDNDALGDGYEVNISKTDPLKADSDGDVLLDGDEIKRTRTNPLNPDTDGDKFRDNVDKCPLIAGVGPDGCPPRPKVNTIMNFPGVLFIVNTDNFDMSNPGTMESLNNIRALIDQCPDLRVNIEGHASSEGQVARNQELSEMRATAVKNWLINQGIPSNKVVATMGFGSSKPFVPEPTRGSKDQIEAARKQNRRIAVKVVETCK
;
A
#
# COMPACT_ATOMS: atom_id res chain seq x y z
N MET A 1 74.37 1.72 81.63
CA MET A 1 73.74 1.91 80.31
C MET A 1 74.86 2.15 79.32
N ASN A 2 75.26 1.14 78.54
CA ASN A 2 76.29 1.29 77.52
C ASN A 2 75.58 1.40 76.16
N GLY A 3 75.05 2.59 75.87
CA GLY A 3 74.41 2.88 74.58
C GLY A 3 75.42 3.49 73.62
N GLY A 4 75.81 2.77 72.58
CA GLY A 4 76.47 3.36 71.42
C GLY A 4 75.43 3.96 70.47
N LEU A 5 75.72 5.13 69.90
CA LEU A 5 74.89 5.71 68.85
C LEU A 5 75.29 5.11 67.49
N VAL A 6 74.31 4.68 66.70
CA VAL A 6 74.51 4.23 65.32
C VAL A 6 73.73 5.15 64.39
N PHE A 7 74.42 5.78 63.46
CA PHE A 7 73.81 6.63 62.43
C PHE A 7 73.83 5.89 61.09
N PRO A 8 72.68 5.37 60.60
CA PRO A 8 72.59 4.84 59.25
C PRO A 8 72.42 5.98 58.24
N VAL A 9 73.24 6.01 57.20
CA VAL A 9 73.03 6.86 56.02
C VAL A 9 73.03 5.95 54.80
N GLY A 10 72.01 6.04 53.95
CA GLY A 10 71.84 5.11 52.83
C GLY A 10 71.08 5.72 51.66
N ALA A 11 71.22 5.06 50.51
CA ALA A 11 70.49 5.37 49.28
C ALA A 11 69.98 4.07 48.67
N GLY A 12 68.88 4.17 47.93
CA GLY A 12 68.27 3.05 47.22
C GLY A 12 67.48 3.54 46.01
N PHE A 13 67.01 2.59 45.21
CA PHE A 13 66.11 2.87 44.09
C PHE A 13 64.98 1.85 44.05
N GLU A 14 63.89 2.25 43.39
CA GLU A 14 62.75 1.41 43.06
C GLU A 14 62.54 1.45 41.55
N MET A 15 62.24 0.31 40.96
CA MET A 15 61.98 0.15 39.53
C MET A 15 60.68 -0.63 39.35
N TYR A 16 59.68 0.04 38.78
CA TYR A 16 58.35 -0.51 38.51
C TYR A 16 58.44 -1.39 37.25
N MET A 17 58.26 -2.70 37.42
CA MET A 17 58.38 -3.66 36.32
C MET A 17 57.02 -3.95 35.67
N THR A 18 55.94 -3.89 36.46
CA THR A 18 54.52 -3.88 36.04
C THR A 18 53.72 -3.06 37.05
N ASP A 19 52.41 -2.85 36.81
CA ASP A 19 51.51 -2.18 37.76
C ASP A 19 51.51 -2.83 39.16
N ASN A 20 51.78 -4.14 39.25
CA ASN A 20 51.70 -4.90 40.50
C ASN A 20 53.07 -5.42 41.00
N LEU A 21 54.19 -5.16 40.32
CA LEU A 21 55.50 -5.73 40.68
C LEU A 21 56.61 -4.68 40.60
N VAL A 22 57.27 -4.46 41.75
CA VAL A 22 58.36 -3.49 41.89
C VAL A 22 59.62 -4.19 42.37
N PHE A 23 60.74 -3.95 41.68
CA PHE A 23 62.07 -4.34 42.16
C PHE A 23 62.71 -3.18 42.91
N ASN A 24 63.29 -3.45 44.08
CA ASN A 24 63.95 -2.42 44.88
C ASN A 24 65.32 -2.89 45.40
N ALA A 25 66.24 -1.94 45.52
CA ALA A 25 67.57 -2.17 46.08
C ALA A 25 67.94 -1.02 47.02
N ARG A 26 68.51 -1.37 48.17
CA ARG A 26 68.99 -0.38 49.16
C ARG A 26 70.37 -0.76 49.71
N ALA A 27 71.23 0.23 49.85
CA ALA A 27 72.51 0.11 50.53
C ALA A 27 72.55 1.13 51.67
N THR A 28 72.97 0.69 52.86
CA THR A 28 73.04 1.57 54.03
C THR A 28 74.42 1.46 54.65
N PHE A 29 75.15 2.57 54.77
CA PHE A 29 76.39 2.60 55.54
C PHE A 29 76.06 2.89 57.01
N ARG A 30 76.73 2.16 57.91
CA ARG A 30 76.57 2.34 59.35
C ARG A 30 77.92 2.56 60.01
N PHE A 31 77.99 3.62 60.80
CA PHE A 31 79.12 3.90 61.69
C PHE A 31 78.73 3.52 63.12
N THR A 32 79.54 2.71 63.79
CA THR A 32 79.29 2.31 65.17
C THR A 32 80.37 2.85 66.07
N SER A 33 80.00 3.43 67.22
CA SER A 33 80.96 3.98 68.19
C SER A 33 81.14 3.07 69.41
N THR A 34 80.90 1.75 69.26
CA THR A 34 80.86 0.81 70.38
C THR A 34 81.90 -0.31 70.21
N PRO A 35 82.68 -0.62 71.27
CA PRO A 35 83.65 -1.71 71.24
C PRO A 35 83.03 -3.10 71.41
N PHE A 36 81.70 -3.23 71.50
CA PHE A 36 81.01 -4.51 71.76
C PHE A 36 81.06 -5.53 70.62
N LEU A 37 81.53 -5.15 69.44
CA LEU A 37 81.70 -6.05 68.29
C LEU A 37 83.17 -6.46 68.08
N ASP A 38 84.09 -6.05 68.96
CA ASP A 38 85.50 -6.43 68.94
C ASP A 38 85.67 -7.86 69.50
N ASP A 39 85.56 -8.87 68.62
CA ASP A 39 85.56 -10.29 68.96
C ASP A 39 86.96 -10.91 69.19
N TYR A 40 88.04 -10.11 69.35
CA TYR A 40 89.39 -10.66 69.54
C TYR A 40 90.00 -10.36 70.91
N GLN A 41 89.86 -11.30 71.85
CA GLN A 41 90.65 -11.34 73.10
C GLN A 41 91.85 -12.29 72.93
N PRO A 42 93.11 -11.80 72.93
CA PRO A 42 94.27 -12.68 72.84
C PRO A 42 94.34 -13.60 74.08
N GLY A 43 94.25 -14.90 73.84
CA GLY A 43 94.36 -15.92 74.89
C GLY A 43 95.73 -15.94 75.58
N SER A 44 95.78 -16.56 76.76
CA SER A 44 97.00 -16.67 77.56
C SER A 44 97.75 -17.97 77.26
N MET A 45 99.06 -17.90 77.03
CA MET A 45 99.94 -19.05 76.82
C MET A 45 100.76 -19.37 78.08
N LYS A 46 101.01 -20.66 78.34
CA LYS A 46 101.92 -21.09 79.42
C LYS A 46 103.35 -21.23 78.88
N VAL A 47 104.28 -20.52 79.48
CA VAL A 47 105.71 -20.56 79.15
C VAL A 47 106.44 -21.25 80.31
N PHE A 48 107.23 -22.26 79.99
CA PHE A 48 108.04 -22.98 80.98
C PHE A 48 109.17 -22.06 81.45
N ASP A 49 109.26 -21.83 82.76
CA ASP A 49 110.42 -21.15 83.35
C ASP A 49 111.37 -22.23 83.94
N PRO A 50 112.51 -22.48 83.28
CA PRO A 50 113.42 -23.55 83.66
C PRO A 50 114.16 -23.31 84.99
N ILE A 51 114.10 -22.10 85.57
CA ILE A 51 114.76 -21.78 86.85
C ILE A 51 113.88 -22.16 88.04
N SER A 52 112.58 -21.89 87.95
CA SER A 52 111.59 -22.23 88.98
C SER A 52 110.94 -23.61 88.78
N ASN A 53 111.25 -24.27 87.65
CA ASN A 53 110.71 -25.57 87.22
C ASN A 53 109.17 -25.60 87.21
N GLN A 54 108.55 -24.45 86.90
CA GLN A 54 107.10 -24.23 86.87
C GLN A 54 106.73 -23.53 85.56
N TYR A 55 105.46 -23.67 85.13
CA TYR A 55 104.93 -22.93 83.99
C TYR A 55 104.26 -21.63 84.47
N THR A 56 104.65 -20.49 83.91
CA THR A 56 104.00 -19.19 84.14
C THR A 56 103.12 -18.83 82.95
N THR A 57 102.04 -18.09 83.18
CA THR A 57 101.09 -17.73 82.12
C THR A 57 101.37 -16.30 81.63
N GLN A 58 101.57 -16.11 80.32
CA GLN A 58 101.73 -14.80 79.66
C GLN A 58 100.68 -14.63 78.55
N THR A 59 100.33 -13.40 78.19
CA THR A 59 99.41 -13.10 77.09
C THR A 59 100.10 -13.31 75.74
N ALA A 60 99.45 -13.99 74.79
CA ALA A 60 100.04 -14.20 73.46
C ALA A 60 100.15 -12.86 72.69
N PRO A 61 101.24 -12.59 71.94
CA PRO A 61 101.38 -11.38 71.13
C PRO A 61 100.39 -11.38 69.95
N LEU A 62 99.84 -10.20 69.63
CA LEU A 62 98.88 -10.01 68.54
C LEU A 62 99.51 -10.19 67.14
N PRO A 63 98.78 -10.75 66.15
CA PRO A 63 99.22 -10.79 64.75
C PRO A 63 99.43 -9.39 64.16
N THR A 64 100.41 -9.25 63.27
CA THR A 64 100.74 -7.98 62.61
C THR A 64 99.55 -7.44 61.80
N GLY A 65 99.09 -6.22 62.09
CA GLY A 65 97.95 -5.58 61.42
C GLY A 65 96.65 -5.52 62.25
N VAL A 66 96.62 -6.12 63.43
CA VAL A 66 95.49 -6.03 64.37
C VAL A 66 95.87 -5.13 65.56
N THR A 67 95.27 -3.95 65.63
CA THR A 67 95.35 -3.02 66.77
C THR A 67 94.06 -3.13 67.58
N ALA A 68 94.14 -3.59 68.83
CA ALA A 68 92.98 -3.69 69.71
C ALA A 68 92.42 -2.28 70.03
N GLY A 69 91.08 -2.11 69.90
CA GLY A 69 90.35 -0.95 70.44
C GLY A 69 89.92 0.18 69.47
N ASN A 70 89.74 -0.06 68.17
CA ASN A 70 89.10 0.91 67.26
C ASN A 70 87.65 0.52 66.89
N ASN A 71 86.86 1.50 66.44
CA ASN A 71 85.47 1.34 66.00
C ASN A 71 85.36 0.60 64.65
N ASP A 72 84.36 -0.28 64.49
CA ASP A 72 84.10 -1.02 63.25
C ASP A 72 83.09 -0.33 62.31
N GLU A 73 83.31 -0.47 61.00
CA GLU A 73 82.42 -0.04 59.92
C GLU A 73 81.90 -1.25 59.12
N PHE A 74 80.60 -1.28 58.81
CA PHE A 74 80.04 -2.32 57.93
C PHE A 74 78.93 -1.79 57.00
N LEU A 75 78.84 -2.39 55.80
CA LEU A 75 77.91 -2.04 54.72
C LEU A 75 76.90 -3.18 54.47
N PRO A 76 75.66 -3.08 54.96
CA PRO A 76 74.56 -3.92 54.49
C PRO A 76 74.06 -3.48 53.10
N VAL A 77 73.93 -4.45 52.20
CA VAL A 77 73.23 -4.33 50.91
C VAL A 77 72.03 -5.28 50.92
N GLY A 78 70.85 -4.79 50.53
CA GLY A 78 69.62 -5.58 50.43
C GLY A 78 68.96 -5.41 49.06
N LEU A 79 68.50 -6.53 48.49
CA LEU A 79 67.69 -6.60 47.28
C LEU A 79 66.31 -7.15 47.65
N GLY A 80 65.24 -6.63 47.05
CA GLY A 80 63.87 -7.04 47.34
C GLY A 80 62.92 -6.90 46.14
N PHE A 81 61.82 -7.64 46.20
CA PHE A 81 60.66 -7.47 45.32
C PHE A 81 59.44 -7.15 46.18
N THR A 82 58.60 -6.23 45.72
CA THR A 82 57.30 -5.88 46.32
C THR A 82 56.21 -6.20 45.31
N TYR A 83 55.19 -6.94 45.74
CA TYR A 83 54.04 -7.31 44.92
C TYR A 83 52.75 -6.70 45.52
N TYR A 84 52.01 -5.94 44.72
CA TYR A 84 50.73 -5.33 45.11
C TYR A 84 49.56 -6.26 44.72
N VAL A 85 48.63 -6.51 45.64
CA VAL A 85 47.60 -7.57 45.52
C VAL A 85 46.19 -7.06 45.21
N PHE A 86 46.05 -5.82 44.71
CA PHE A 86 44.74 -5.16 44.56
C PHE A 86 43.96 -5.50 43.28
N GLY A 87 44.53 -6.26 42.34
CA GLY A 87 43.95 -6.50 41.01
C GLY A 87 42.67 -7.36 40.94
N ASN A 88 42.18 -7.90 42.06
CA ASN A 88 40.94 -8.71 42.12
C ASN A 88 39.87 -8.09 43.02
N SER A 89 39.99 -6.81 43.37
CA SER A 89 38.92 -6.11 44.09
C SER A 89 37.78 -5.83 43.11
N ASP A 90 36.56 -5.77 43.65
CA ASP A 90 35.32 -5.40 42.98
C ASP A 90 34.64 -4.41 43.94
N PHE A 91 34.73 -3.13 43.63
CA PHE A 91 34.45 -2.03 44.55
C PHE A 91 32.95 -1.71 44.64
N ASP A 92 32.25 -1.76 43.52
CA ASP A 92 30.82 -1.47 43.42
C ASP A 92 29.94 -2.73 43.41
N LYS A 93 30.56 -3.92 43.34
CA LYS A 93 29.95 -5.24 43.50
C LYS A 93 29.03 -5.62 42.36
N ASP A 94 29.33 -5.15 41.17
CA ASP A 94 28.56 -5.42 39.96
C ASP A 94 28.93 -6.77 39.31
N GLY A 95 30.05 -7.39 39.74
CA GLY A 95 30.52 -8.68 39.25
C GLY A 95 31.83 -8.71 38.48
N ILE A 96 32.33 -7.55 38.07
CA ILE A 96 33.63 -7.43 37.39
C ILE A 96 34.66 -6.87 38.37
N THR A 97 35.94 -7.18 38.12
CA THR A 97 37.02 -6.65 38.99
C THR A 97 37.40 -5.24 38.54
N ASN A 98 37.94 -4.40 39.43
CA ASN A 98 38.53 -3.10 39.08
C ASN A 98 39.56 -3.17 37.94
N ALA A 99 40.27 -4.30 37.81
CA ALA A 99 41.18 -4.52 36.70
C ALA A 99 40.44 -4.73 35.36
N THR A 100 39.29 -5.41 35.40
CA THR A 100 38.37 -5.61 34.26
C THR A 100 37.64 -4.32 33.92
N GLU A 101 37.08 -3.61 34.90
CA GLU A 101 36.39 -2.33 34.71
C GLU A 101 37.29 -1.33 33.99
N LYS A 102 38.53 -1.15 34.48
CA LYS A 102 39.54 -0.32 33.81
C LYS A 102 39.88 -0.80 32.38
N GLN A 103 39.76 -2.10 32.10
CA GLN A 103 40.04 -2.65 30.77
C GLN A 103 38.88 -2.36 29.79
N ILE A 104 37.63 -2.43 30.25
CA ILE A 104 36.45 -2.21 29.41
C ILE A 104 36.00 -0.74 29.40
N GLY A 105 36.49 0.07 30.34
CA GLY A 105 36.27 1.51 30.42
C GLY A 105 35.15 1.95 31.36
N THR A 106 34.60 1.03 32.15
CA THR A 106 33.54 1.28 33.13
C THR A 106 34.09 1.90 34.42
N ASP A 107 33.22 2.53 35.22
CA ASP A 107 33.61 3.22 36.45
C ASP A 107 33.66 2.26 37.64
N GLU A 108 34.86 2.05 38.18
CA GLU A 108 35.15 1.16 39.32
C GLU A 108 34.41 1.47 40.63
N ASN A 109 33.55 2.48 40.69
CA ASN A 109 32.73 2.80 41.85
C ASN A 109 31.24 2.95 41.51
N ASN A 110 30.83 2.66 40.28
CA ASN A 110 29.48 2.82 39.80
C ASN A 110 29.05 1.57 39.03
N PRO A 111 28.15 0.74 39.62
CA PRO A 111 27.87 -0.60 39.10
C PRO A 111 27.04 -0.61 37.80
N ASP A 112 26.75 0.55 37.22
CA ASP A 112 25.89 0.81 36.06
C ASP A 112 26.41 2.12 35.42
N SER A 113 27.43 1.98 34.58
CA SER A 113 28.26 3.06 34.08
C SER A 113 27.52 3.98 33.10
N ASP A 114 26.60 3.44 32.31
CA ASP A 114 25.81 4.23 31.37
C ASP A 114 24.44 4.66 31.92
N GLY A 115 23.97 4.07 33.02
CA GLY A 115 22.79 4.48 33.76
C GLY A 115 21.47 4.02 33.16
N ASP A 116 21.45 2.96 32.35
CA ASP A 116 20.22 2.37 31.81
C ASP A 116 19.49 1.44 32.80
N GLY A 117 20.17 1.08 33.88
CA GLY A 117 19.68 0.22 34.96
C GLY A 117 20.04 -1.26 34.81
N LEU A 118 20.83 -1.63 33.81
CA LEU A 118 21.61 -2.86 33.75
C LEU A 118 22.99 -2.63 34.37
N PRO A 119 23.47 -3.55 35.22
CA PRO A 119 24.82 -3.42 35.75
C PRO A 119 25.92 -3.84 34.77
N ASP A 120 27.09 -3.17 34.80
CA ASP A 120 28.15 -3.39 33.81
C ASP A 120 28.62 -4.87 33.77
N GLY A 121 28.73 -5.48 34.94
CA GLY A 121 29.07 -6.90 35.07
C GLY A 121 28.06 -7.85 34.43
N TYR A 122 26.77 -7.50 34.42
CA TYR A 122 25.72 -8.26 33.74
C TYR A 122 25.90 -8.20 32.22
N GLU A 123 26.07 -7.00 31.69
CA GLU A 123 26.20 -6.74 30.25
C GLU A 123 27.48 -7.36 29.68
N TYR A 124 28.60 -7.19 30.40
CA TYR A 124 29.89 -7.73 30.00
C TYR A 124 29.92 -9.26 30.00
N MET A 125 29.38 -9.91 31.03
CA MET A 125 29.48 -11.36 31.20
C MET A 125 28.32 -12.15 30.56
N GLY A 126 27.14 -11.54 30.44
CA GLY A 126 25.86 -12.23 30.31
C GLY A 126 25.53 -13.08 31.56
N LEU A 127 24.33 -13.63 31.68
CA LEU A 127 23.86 -14.39 32.86
C LEU A 127 24.57 -15.72 33.15
N ARG A 128 25.75 -15.98 32.58
CA ARG A 128 26.53 -17.19 32.88
C ARG A 128 27.24 -17.16 34.24
N ASN A 129 27.44 -15.99 34.85
CA ASN A 129 28.16 -15.84 36.12
C ASN A 129 27.59 -14.70 36.96
N THR A 130 26.33 -14.81 37.42
CA THR A 130 25.78 -13.84 38.38
C THR A 130 26.72 -13.69 39.58
N PRO A 131 27.10 -12.47 39.98
CA PRO A 131 28.01 -12.25 41.08
C PRO A 131 27.42 -12.74 42.40
N VAL A 132 28.27 -13.32 43.26
CA VAL A 132 27.88 -13.95 44.54
C VAL A 132 27.15 -12.98 45.49
N ASP A 133 27.34 -11.67 45.30
CA ASP A 133 26.81 -10.61 46.18
C ASP A 133 25.46 -10.02 45.70
N TRP A 134 24.94 -10.42 44.54
CA TRP A 134 23.63 -9.98 44.08
C TRP A 134 22.52 -10.75 44.81
N THR A 135 21.62 -10.02 45.47
CA THR A 135 20.47 -10.63 46.15
C THR A 135 19.51 -11.26 45.14
N ASP A 136 18.93 -12.41 45.49
CA ASP A 136 17.92 -13.15 44.68
C ASP A 136 16.81 -12.26 44.10
N SER A 137 16.46 -11.14 44.74
CA SER A 137 15.42 -10.21 44.26
C SER A 137 15.85 -9.28 43.12
N LYS A 138 17.15 -9.04 42.90
CA LYS A 138 17.68 -8.26 41.77
C LYS A 138 17.94 -9.15 40.54
N ILE A 139 18.45 -10.37 40.77
CA ILE A 139 18.67 -11.37 39.71
C ILE A 139 17.34 -11.94 39.20
N ALA A 140 16.36 -12.20 40.08
CA ALA A 140 15.08 -12.79 39.66
C ALA A 140 14.23 -11.89 38.75
N ALA A 141 14.60 -10.62 38.59
CA ALA A 141 13.91 -9.69 37.70
C ALA A 141 14.45 -9.72 36.27
N LEU A 142 15.69 -10.18 36.03
CA LEU A 142 16.33 -10.18 34.70
C LEU A 142 16.22 -11.57 34.03
N PRO A 143 15.76 -11.66 32.77
CA PRO A 143 15.60 -12.94 32.07
C PRO A 143 16.95 -13.59 31.79
N GLU A 144 17.07 -14.92 31.92
CA GLU A 144 18.25 -15.68 31.47
C GLU A 144 18.49 -15.50 29.96
N THR A 145 19.31 -14.51 29.60
CA THR A 145 19.71 -14.28 28.21
C THR A 145 21.22 -14.45 28.02
N SER A 146 21.60 -14.75 26.77
CA SER A 146 23.00 -14.79 26.34
C SER A 146 23.49 -13.47 25.74
N TYR A 147 22.65 -12.44 25.74
CA TYR A 147 22.97 -11.15 25.15
C TYR A 147 24.09 -10.49 25.96
N ARG A 148 25.02 -9.88 25.23
CA ARG A 148 26.11 -9.10 25.80
C ARG A 148 26.02 -7.71 25.20
N THR A 149 25.48 -6.81 25.99
CA THR A 149 25.33 -5.40 25.66
C THR A 149 26.61 -4.63 25.98
N ASP A 150 26.68 -3.37 25.55
CA ASP A 150 27.82 -2.49 25.74
C ASP A 150 27.59 -1.64 27.01
N PRO A 151 28.28 -1.91 28.13
CA PRO A 151 28.03 -1.25 29.44
C PRO A 151 28.39 0.24 29.50
N LEU A 152 28.72 0.83 28.34
CA LEU A 152 29.00 2.24 28.17
C LEU A 152 27.95 2.91 27.28
N LYS A 153 26.89 2.19 26.89
CA LYS A 153 25.81 2.66 26.02
C LYS A 153 24.48 2.10 26.50
N GLN A 154 23.63 3.02 26.93
CA GLN A 154 22.25 2.70 27.32
C GLN A 154 21.45 1.95 26.25
N ASP A 155 21.80 2.11 24.97
CA ASP A 155 21.13 1.53 23.80
C ASP A 155 22.24 0.95 22.91
N THR A 156 22.41 -0.37 22.99
CA THR A 156 23.55 -1.07 22.39
C THR A 156 23.46 -1.11 20.87
N ASP A 157 22.28 -1.33 20.31
CA ASP A 157 22.07 -1.47 18.85
C ASP A 157 21.62 -0.17 18.16
N GLY A 158 21.27 0.86 18.94
CA GLY A 158 20.94 2.19 18.46
C GLY A 158 19.56 2.28 17.83
N ASP A 159 18.61 1.44 18.23
CA ASP A 159 17.23 1.51 17.75
C ASP A 159 16.45 2.65 18.43
N GLY A 160 16.76 2.96 19.69
CA GLY A 160 16.12 4.00 20.50
C GLY A 160 15.40 3.49 21.76
N LEU A 161 15.40 2.18 22.01
CA LEU A 161 15.08 1.56 23.29
C LEU A 161 16.37 1.37 24.09
N ASN A 162 16.29 1.40 25.42
CA ASN A 162 17.45 1.00 26.21
C ASN A 162 17.48 -0.51 26.44
N ASP A 163 18.68 -1.04 26.64
CA ASP A 163 18.93 -2.48 26.74
C ASP A 163 18.09 -3.12 27.86
N ARG A 164 17.89 -2.39 28.96
CA ARG A 164 17.00 -2.81 30.06
C ARG A 164 15.53 -2.94 29.64
N GLU A 165 14.99 -1.95 28.93
CA GLU A 165 13.59 -1.91 28.46
C GLU A 165 13.31 -3.05 27.50
N GLU A 166 14.22 -3.28 26.56
CA GLU A 166 14.14 -4.39 25.62
C GLU A 166 14.07 -5.74 26.32
N LEU A 167 14.93 -5.98 27.32
CA LEU A 167 14.93 -7.25 28.04
C LEU A 167 13.72 -7.47 28.95
N LEU A 168 13.19 -6.41 29.57
CA LEU A 168 12.22 -6.52 30.66
C LEU A 168 10.79 -6.17 30.31
N GLU A 169 10.59 -5.28 29.34
CA GLU A 169 9.28 -4.74 28.98
C GLU A 169 8.83 -5.24 27.62
N TYR A 170 9.70 -5.18 26.62
CA TYR A 170 9.35 -5.51 25.23
C TYR A 170 9.79 -6.92 24.80
N PHE A 171 10.69 -7.54 25.56
CA PHE A 171 11.25 -8.87 25.31
C PHE A 171 11.94 -9.01 23.95
N THR A 172 12.56 -7.94 23.48
CA THR A 172 13.31 -7.86 22.22
C THR A 172 14.80 -8.17 22.42
N ASN A 173 15.57 -8.16 21.33
CA ASN A 173 16.99 -8.44 21.32
C ASN A 173 17.81 -7.12 21.35
N PRO A 174 18.42 -6.76 22.49
CA PRO A 174 19.14 -5.48 22.66
C PRO A 174 20.46 -5.36 21.89
N THR A 175 20.73 -6.29 20.99
CA THR A 175 21.91 -6.27 20.12
C THR A 175 21.52 -6.27 18.65
N ASN A 176 20.23 -6.13 18.36
CA ASN A 176 19.65 -6.20 17.03
C ASN A 176 18.41 -5.31 16.95
N ALA A 177 18.58 -4.13 16.34
CA ALA A 177 17.57 -3.08 16.24
C ALA A 177 16.25 -3.43 15.50
N ASP A 178 16.11 -4.67 15.03
CA ASP A 178 14.97 -5.25 14.30
C ASP A 178 14.95 -6.74 14.67
N SER A 179 14.29 -7.04 15.78
CA SER A 179 14.39 -8.31 16.50
C SER A 179 13.86 -9.50 15.71
N ASP A 180 12.82 -9.28 14.90
CA ASP A 180 12.15 -10.33 14.13
C ASP A 180 12.51 -10.34 12.63
N GLY A 181 13.18 -9.29 12.15
CA GLY A 181 13.81 -9.20 10.85
C GLY A 181 12.86 -8.81 9.72
N ASP A 182 11.81 -8.05 10.02
CA ASP A 182 10.77 -7.63 9.08
C ASP A 182 11.07 -6.26 8.40
N ASN A 183 12.19 -5.63 8.76
CA ASN A 183 12.66 -4.30 8.35
C ASN A 183 11.96 -3.11 9.03
N LEU A 184 11.22 -3.34 10.10
CA LEU A 184 10.77 -2.34 11.05
C LEU A 184 11.62 -2.46 12.32
N LYS A 185 11.91 -1.33 12.97
CA LYS A 185 12.70 -1.36 14.21
C LYS A 185 11.81 -1.62 15.41
N ASP A 186 12.33 -2.26 16.44
CA ASP A 186 11.55 -2.61 17.64
C ASP A 186 10.88 -1.36 18.26
N ASN A 187 11.61 -0.25 18.36
CA ASN A 187 11.06 1.02 18.85
C ASN A 187 9.93 1.60 17.97
N GLU A 188 10.03 1.39 16.66
CA GLU A 188 9.09 1.85 15.64
C GLU A 188 7.82 0.99 15.66
N GLU A 189 7.96 -0.30 15.95
CA GLU A 189 6.88 -1.25 16.13
C GLU A 189 6.07 -0.96 17.37
N ILE A 190 6.74 -0.76 18.51
CA ILE A 190 6.08 -0.36 19.78
C ILE A 190 5.28 0.93 19.59
N ALA A 191 5.82 1.91 18.85
CA ALA A 191 5.12 3.15 18.55
C ALA A 191 3.87 2.94 17.68
N ARG A 192 3.90 1.95 16.78
CA ARG A 192 2.78 1.54 15.91
C ARG A 192 1.85 0.51 16.57
N LYS A 193 2.27 -0.09 17.68
CA LYS A 193 1.63 -1.18 18.43
C LYS A 193 1.62 -2.53 17.70
N THR A 194 2.54 -2.72 16.76
CA THR A 194 2.87 -4.05 16.23
C THR A 194 3.70 -4.83 17.25
N ASP A 195 3.86 -6.13 17.06
CA ASP A 195 4.62 -7.01 17.95
C ASP A 195 6.06 -7.19 17.45
N PRO A 196 7.07 -6.61 18.12
CA PRO A 196 8.47 -6.62 17.66
C PRO A 196 9.17 -7.97 17.66
N ASN A 197 8.44 -9.03 17.99
CA ASN A 197 8.91 -10.41 17.92
C ASN A 197 8.10 -11.25 16.91
N LYS A 198 7.26 -10.63 16.09
CA LYS A 198 6.37 -11.28 15.14
C LYS A 198 6.36 -10.47 13.83
N PRO A 199 7.05 -10.95 12.76
CA PRO A 199 7.26 -10.19 11.53
C PRO A 199 6.01 -9.77 10.74
N ASP A 200 4.85 -10.23 11.17
CA ASP A 200 3.54 -10.10 10.51
C ASP A 200 2.51 -10.14 11.65
N THR A 201 2.13 -8.98 12.17
CA THR A 201 1.36 -8.83 13.42
C THR A 201 -0.08 -9.32 13.27
N ASP A 202 -0.73 -9.07 12.15
CA ASP A 202 -2.13 -9.46 11.92
C ASP A 202 -2.33 -10.80 11.20
N ALA A 203 -1.23 -11.43 10.77
CA ALA A 203 -1.15 -12.72 10.11
C ALA A 203 -1.86 -12.79 8.74
N ASP A 204 -1.85 -11.69 7.99
CA ASP A 204 -2.46 -11.63 6.67
C ASP A 204 -1.55 -12.14 5.54
N GLY A 205 -0.25 -12.27 5.83
CA GLY A 205 0.81 -12.73 4.93
C GLY A 205 1.75 -11.63 4.40
N LEU A 206 1.62 -10.39 4.88
CA LEU A 206 2.55 -9.28 4.67
C LEU A 206 3.37 -9.01 5.93
N PHE A 207 4.55 -8.42 5.77
CA PHE A 207 5.38 -8.04 6.91
C PHE A 207 5.05 -6.62 7.37
N ASP A 208 5.07 -6.37 8.68
CA ASP A 208 4.65 -5.07 9.25
C ASP A 208 5.50 -3.92 8.68
N GLY A 209 6.79 -4.17 8.48
CA GLY A 209 7.71 -3.26 7.80
C GLY A 209 7.31 -2.93 6.36
N ASP A 210 6.90 -3.93 5.56
CA ASP A 210 6.45 -3.73 4.17
C ASP A 210 5.15 -2.94 4.10
N GLU A 211 4.22 -3.24 5.00
CA GLU A 211 2.96 -2.53 5.15
C GLU A 211 3.17 -1.07 5.54
N ALA A 212 3.92 -0.82 6.61
CA ALA A 212 4.18 0.53 7.10
C ALA A 212 4.99 1.39 6.11
N MET A 213 5.97 0.80 5.40
CA MET A 213 6.93 1.55 4.59
C MET A 213 6.60 1.58 3.11
N THR A 214 6.09 0.50 2.55
CA THR A 214 5.90 0.33 1.10
C THR A 214 4.44 0.45 0.70
N LEU A 215 3.56 -0.37 1.28
CA LEU A 215 2.17 -0.50 0.87
C LEU A 215 1.27 0.57 1.47
N LYS A 216 1.62 1.08 2.65
CA LYS A 216 0.87 2.06 3.45
C LYS A 216 -0.47 1.53 3.97
N THR A 217 -0.58 0.21 4.12
CA THR A 217 -1.65 -0.49 4.84
C THR A 217 -1.46 -0.40 6.35
N ASP A 218 -2.46 -0.84 7.12
CA ASP A 218 -2.41 -0.88 8.58
C ASP A 218 -1.99 -2.29 9.06
N PRO A 219 -0.75 -2.48 9.57
CA PRO A 219 -0.22 -3.80 9.96
C PRO A 219 -0.93 -4.45 11.17
N LEU A 220 -1.95 -3.77 11.71
CA LEU A 220 -2.82 -4.31 12.75
C LEU A 220 -4.14 -4.85 12.21
N LEU A 221 -4.41 -4.65 10.92
CA LEU A 221 -5.67 -4.94 10.26
C LEU A 221 -5.42 -5.72 8.99
N ALA A 222 -5.70 -7.02 9.06
CA ALA A 222 -5.52 -7.90 7.90
C ALA A 222 -6.27 -7.43 6.64
N ASP A 223 -7.32 -6.63 6.78
CA ASP A 223 -8.11 -6.04 5.69
C ASP A 223 -8.24 -4.54 5.97
N THR A 224 -7.36 -3.74 5.36
CA THR A 224 -7.21 -2.30 5.66
C THR A 224 -8.40 -1.49 5.17
N ASP A 225 -8.93 -1.78 3.98
CA ASP A 225 -10.01 -1.02 3.36
C ASP A 225 -11.42 -1.60 3.57
N VAL A 226 -11.49 -2.77 4.20
CA VAL A 226 -12.69 -3.45 4.72
C VAL A 226 -13.64 -3.88 3.61
N ASP A 227 -13.08 -4.40 2.52
CA ASP A 227 -13.83 -4.86 1.35
C ASP A 227 -14.12 -6.37 1.37
N GLY A 228 -13.46 -7.10 2.28
CA GLY A 228 -13.58 -8.54 2.46
C GLY A 228 -12.44 -9.37 1.86
N LEU A 229 -11.41 -8.75 1.29
CA LEU A 229 -10.11 -9.33 1.00
C LEU A 229 -9.09 -8.86 2.03
N ASN A 230 -8.09 -9.70 2.32
CA ASN A 230 -7.02 -9.29 3.21
C ASN A 230 -5.86 -8.71 2.37
N ASP A 231 -5.09 -7.76 2.90
CA ASP A 231 -4.12 -6.98 2.13
C ASP A 231 -3.09 -7.88 1.43
N GLY A 232 -2.67 -8.95 2.11
CA GLY A 232 -1.81 -10.01 1.57
C GLY A 232 -2.43 -10.78 0.40
N GLN A 233 -3.74 -11.07 0.40
CA GLN A 233 -4.42 -11.65 -0.75
C GLN A 233 -4.43 -10.67 -1.93
N GLU A 234 -4.65 -9.40 -1.65
CA GLU A 234 -4.74 -8.38 -2.67
C GLU A 234 -3.43 -8.22 -3.43
N VAL A 235 -2.35 -8.03 -2.68
CA VAL A 235 -1.01 -7.84 -3.24
C VAL A 235 -0.49 -9.10 -3.93
N GLN A 236 -0.73 -10.29 -3.35
CA GLN A 236 -0.07 -11.52 -3.82
C GLN A 236 -0.88 -12.33 -4.84
N LYS A 237 -2.21 -12.19 -4.88
CA LYS A 237 -3.08 -13.09 -5.67
C LYS A 237 -3.98 -12.35 -6.65
N THR A 238 -4.63 -11.28 -6.24
CA THR A 238 -5.68 -10.64 -7.06
C THR A 238 -5.11 -9.44 -7.83
N ASN A 239 -4.02 -8.83 -7.37
CA ASN A 239 -3.46 -7.58 -7.88
C ASN A 239 -4.44 -6.39 -7.76
N THR A 240 -5.28 -6.41 -6.72
CA THR A 240 -6.11 -5.27 -6.32
C THR A 240 -5.32 -4.33 -5.41
N ASN A 241 -5.90 -3.17 -5.08
CA ASN A 241 -5.26 -2.17 -4.26
C ASN A 241 -5.79 -2.21 -2.81
N PRO A 242 -4.98 -2.62 -1.82
CA PRO A 242 -5.44 -2.81 -0.44
C PRO A 242 -5.79 -1.54 0.34
N LEU A 243 -5.73 -0.39 -0.32
CA LEU A 243 -6.17 0.90 0.23
C LEU A 243 -7.47 1.41 -0.41
N LYS A 244 -8.05 0.63 -1.32
CA LYS A 244 -9.21 1.04 -2.11
C LYS A 244 -10.13 -0.18 -2.30
N ALA A 245 -11.18 -0.20 -1.48
CA ALA A 245 -12.19 -1.25 -1.42
C ALA A 245 -12.96 -1.56 -2.72
N ASP A 246 -12.68 -0.83 -3.80
CA ASP A 246 -13.26 -0.93 -5.14
C ASP A 246 -12.16 -0.47 -6.09
N THR A 247 -11.34 -1.38 -6.60
CA THR A 247 -10.09 -1.11 -7.33
C THR A 247 -10.34 -0.42 -8.66
N ASP A 248 -11.29 -0.91 -9.46
CA ASP A 248 -11.57 -0.36 -10.79
C ASP A 248 -12.53 0.85 -10.77
N GLY A 249 -13.26 1.06 -9.67
CA GLY A 249 -14.14 2.21 -9.46
C GLY A 249 -15.55 2.05 -10.02
N ASP A 250 -16.02 0.83 -10.23
CA ASP A 250 -17.33 0.56 -10.81
C ASP A 250 -18.49 0.57 -9.79
N LYS A 251 -18.15 0.67 -8.48
CA LYS A 251 -19.00 0.64 -7.27
C LYS A 251 -19.41 -0.75 -6.78
N LEU A 252 -18.72 -1.78 -7.22
CA LEU A 252 -18.70 -3.11 -6.61
C LEU A 252 -17.41 -3.23 -5.79
N LEU A 253 -17.45 -3.96 -4.67
CA LEU A 253 -16.26 -4.11 -3.82
C LEU A 253 -15.44 -5.30 -4.32
N ASP A 254 -14.11 -5.23 -4.29
CA ASP A 254 -13.25 -6.28 -4.88
C ASP A 254 -13.50 -7.63 -4.20
N GLY A 255 -13.66 -7.62 -2.88
CA GLY A 255 -14.08 -8.79 -2.12
C GLY A 255 -15.46 -9.34 -2.51
N ALA A 256 -16.42 -8.49 -2.85
CA ALA A 256 -17.74 -8.92 -3.31
C ALA A 256 -17.68 -9.54 -4.71
N GLU A 257 -16.89 -8.96 -5.60
CA GLU A 257 -16.64 -9.44 -6.94
C GLU A 257 -16.05 -10.85 -6.94
N LEU A 258 -14.95 -11.06 -6.22
CA LEU A 258 -14.30 -12.38 -6.18
C LEU A 258 -15.12 -13.40 -5.41
N ASN A 259 -15.73 -13.04 -4.27
CA ASN A 259 -16.39 -14.02 -3.42
C ASN A 259 -17.82 -14.35 -3.88
N THR A 260 -18.55 -13.38 -4.42
CA THR A 260 -19.99 -13.51 -4.74
C THR A 260 -20.25 -13.56 -6.24
N PHE A 261 -19.82 -12.55 -6.99
CA PHE A 261 -20.23 -12.36 -8.39
C PHE A 261 -19.34 -13.08 -9.40
N LYS A 262 -18.11 -13.42 -9.01
CA LYS A 262 -17.07 -14.05 -9.85
C LYS A 262 -16.65 -13.18 -11.04
N THR A 263 -16.71 -11.86 -10.87
CA THR A 263 -16.19 -10.83 -11.79
C THR A 263 -14.70 -10.55 -11.52
N ASP A 264 -14.08 -9.74 -12.36
CA ASP A 264 -12.67 -9.32 -12.24
C ASP A 264 -12.59 -7.92 -11.62
N PRO A 265 -12.09 -7.76 -10.37
CA PRO A 265 -12.07 -6.47 -9.68
C PRO A 265 -11.19 -5.37 -10.29
N THR A 266 -10.47 -5.72 -11.34
CA THR A 266 -9.62 -4.78 -12.08
C THR A 266 -10.26 -4.33 -13.40
N ASN A 267 -11.50 -4.73 -13.67
CA ASN A 267 -12.19 -4.52 -14.92
C ASN A 267 -13.68 -4.17 -14.73
N GLU A 268 -14.01 -2.90 -14.95
CA GLU A 268 -15.34 -2.33 -14.70
C GLU A 268 -16.50 -3.01 -15.44
N ASP A 269 -16.25 -3.73 -16.53
CA ASP A 269 -17.28 -4.34 -17.38
C ASP A 269 -16.79 -5.74 -17.80
N SER A 270 -17.21 -6.76 -17.05
CA SER A 270 -16.72 -8.14 -17.15
C SER A 270 -17.14 -8.83 -18.45
N ASP A 271 -18.37 -8.60 -18.92
CA ASP A 271 -18.90 -9.24 -20.13
C ASP A 271 -18.86 -8.37 -21.40
N LYS A 272 -18.53 -7.09 -21.25
CA LYS A 272 -18.27 -6.09 -22.31
C LYS A 272 -19.50 -5.67 -23.06
N ASP A 273 -20.64 -5.60 -22.39
CA ASP A 273 -21.91 -5.16 -22.97
C ASP A 273 -22.15 -3.64 -22.87
N SER A 274 -21.20 -2.90 -22.30
CA SER A 274 -21.25 -1.45 -22.02
C SER A 274 -22.11 -1.03 -20.82
N LEU A 275 -22.46 -1.96 -19.95
CA LEU A 275 -22.93 -1.74 -18.58
C LEU A 275 -21.83 -2.23 -17.62
N ASN A 276 -21.58 -1.48 -16.55
CA ASN A 276 -20.52 -1.86 -15.60
C ASN A 276 -21.08 -2.80 -14.51
N ASP A 277 -20.24 -3.69 -13.98
CA ASP A 277 -20.67 -4.80 -13.11
C ASP A 277 -21.42 -4.27 -11.87
N GLY A 278 -20.93 -3.16 -11.31
CA GLY A 278 -21.53 -2.44 -10.20
C GLY A 278 -22.95 -1.93 -10.51
N ASN A 279 -23.24 -1.40 -11.70
CA ASN A 279 -24.62 -0.98 -12.06
C ASN A 279 -25.50 -2.20 -12.32
N GLU A 280 -24.98 -3.24 -12.94
CA GLU A 280 -25.71 -4.48 -13.17
C GLU A 280 -26.20 -5.08 -11.86
N VAL A 281 -25.30 -5.27 -10.90
CA VAL A 281 -25.64 -5.84 -9.60
C VAL A 281 -26.51 -4.90 -8.75
N ASN A 282 -26.14 -3.61 -8.68
CA ASN A 282 -26.78 -2.69 -7.72
C ASN A 282 -28.07 -2.07 -8.24
N LEU A 283 -28.15 -1.76 -9.53
CA LEU A 283 -29.27 -1.01 -10.12
C LEU A 283 -30.19 -1.90 -10.96
N HIS A 284 -29.65 -2.62 -11.94
CA HIS A 284 -30.43 -3.33 -12.95
C HIS A 284 -30.82 -4.76 -12.55
N LYS A 285 -30.09 -5.35 -11.60
CA LYS A 285 -30.23 -6.73 -11.14
C LYS A 285 -29.99 -7.77 -12.24
N THR A 286 -29.19 -7.41 -13.23
CA THR A 286 -28.68 -8.27 -14.31
C THR A 286 -27.47 -9.06 -13.83
N ASN A 287 -26.97 -9.97 -14.67
CA ASN A 287 -25.82 -10.80 -14.35
C ASN A 287 -24.54 -10.27 -15.05
N PRO A 288 -23.54 -9.78 -14.30
CA PRO A 288 -22.34 -9.14 -14.88
C PRO A 288 -21.39 -10.06 -15.66
N LEU A 289 -21.72 -11.35 -15.75
CA LEU A 289 -20.99 -12.31 -16.56
C LEU A 289 -21.76 -12.69 -17.84
N MET A 290 -22.90 -12.05 -18.11
CA MET A 290 -23.81 -12.38 -19.20
C MET A 290 -24.33 -11.11 -19.87
N SER A 291 -23.78 -10.85 -21.06
CA SER A 291 -24.07 -9.66 -21.86
C SER A 291 -25.52 -9.53 -22.35
N ASP A 292 -26.40 -10.47 -22.01
CA ASP A 292 -27.81 -10.61 -22.43
C ASP A 292 -28.49 -11.50 -21.36
N SER A 293 -29.03 -10.86 -20.34
CA SER A 293 -29.56 -11.53 -19.14
C SER A 293 -30.86 -12.28 -19.40
N ASP A 294 -31.73 -11.79 -20.28
CA ASP A 294 -33.03 -12.38 -20.58
C ASP A 294 -33.08 -13.21 -21.87
N ASN A 295 -31.98 -13.24 -22.63
CA ASN A 295 -31.74 -14.02 -23.84
C ASN A 295 -32.67 -13.66 -25.01
N ASP A 296 -32.99 -12.38 -25.17
CA ASP A 296 -33.83 -11.86 -26.24
C ASP A 296 -33.03 -11.38 -27.48
N ALA A 297 -31.70 -11.50 -27.40
CA ALA A 297 -30.70 -11.06 -28.36
C ALA A 297 -30.41 -9.55 -28.38
N LEU A 298 -30.88 -8.76 -27.43
CA LEU A 298 -30.29 -7.48 -27.04
C LEU A 298 -29.40 -7.68 -25.83
N GLY A 299 -28.41 -6.81 -25.67
CA GLY A 299 -27.56 -6.87 -24.48
C GLY A 299 -28.00 -5.83 -23.47
N ASP A 300 -27.79 -6.12 -22.19
CA ASP A 300 -28.34 -5.34 -21.08
C ASP A 300 -27.92 -3.88 -21.17
N GLY A 301 -26.64 -3.63 -21.49
CA GLY A 301 -26.10 -2.30 -21.75
C GLY A 301 -26.75 -1.58 -22.94
N TYR A 302 -27.11 -2.29 -24.01
CA TYR A 302 -27.88 -1.72 -25.13
C TYR A 302 -29.30 -1.35 -24.68
N GLU A 303 -29.92 -2.20 -23.89
CA GLU A 303 -31.29 -2.02 -23.44
C GLU A 303 -31.43 -0.82 -22.52
N VAL A 304 -30.57 -0.75 -21.51
CA VAL A 304 -30.54 0.37 -20.57
C VAL A 304 -30.17 1.68 -21.25
N ASN A 305 -29.16 1.67 -22.13
CA ASN A 305 -28.61 2.92 -22.68
C ASN A 305 -29.35 3.41 -23.93
N ILE A 306 -29.88 2.51 -24.77
CA ILE A 306 -30.37 2.83 -26.11
C ILE A 306 -31.88 2.59 -26.25
N SER A 307 -32.37 1.34 -26.16
CA SER A 307 -33.80 1.03 -26.40
C SER A 307 -34.72 1.40 -25.24
N LYS A 308 -34.17 1.54 -24.03
CA LYS A 308 -34.89 1.81 -22.79
C LYS A 308 -35.88 0.70 -22.40
N THR A 309 -35.57 -0.54 -22.83
CA THR A 309 -36.27 -1.77 -22.45
C THR A 309 -35.78 -2.30 -21.10
N ASP A 310 -36.49 -3.27 -20.54
CA ASP A 310 -36.13 -3.92 -19.27
C ASP A 310 -35.24 -5.14 -19.54
N PRO A 311 -33.94 -5.12 -19.18
CA PRO A 311 -32.98 -6.18 -19.53
C PRO A 311 -33.22 -7.53 -18.82
N LEU A 312 -34.24 -7.60 -17.95
CA LEU A 312 -34.68 -8.84 -17.32
C LEU A 312 -35.96 -9.40 -17.95
N LYS A 313 -36.47 -8.77 -19.00
CA LYS A 313 -37.76 -9.10 -19.60
C LYS A 313 -37.66 -9.05 -21.12
N ALA A 314 -37.49 -10.25 -21.69
CA ALA A 314 -37.31 -10.46 -23.11
C ALA A 314 -38.42 -9.93 -24.04
N ASP A 315 -39.56 -9.50 -23.48
CA ASP A 315 -40.71 -8.88 -24.16
C ASP A 315 -41.21 -7.78 -23.23
N SER A 316 -40.69 -6.56 -23.38
CA SER A 316 -40.88 -5.45 -22.45
C SER A 316 -42.32 -4.94 -22.40
N ASP A 317 -43.03 -4.92 -23.52
CA ASP A 317 -44.39 -4.38 -23.61
C ASP A 317 -45.51 -5.45 -23.50
N GLY A 318 -45.15 -6.73 -23.55
CA GLY A 318 -46.04 -7.87 -23.33
C GLY A 318 -46.91 -8.21 -24.54
N ASP A 319 -46.41 -7.95 -25.75
CA ASP A 319 -47.11 -8.24 -27.00
C ASP A 319 -46.76 -9.61 -27.61
N VAL A 320 -45.80 -10.36 -27.04
CA VAL A 320 -45.25 -11.67 -27.49
C VAL A 320 -44.09 -11.57 -28.49
N LEU A 321 -43.82 -10.41 -29.08
CA LEU A 321 -42.55 -10.18 -29.76
C LEU A 321 -41.45 -9.94 -28.73
N LEU A 322 -40.24 -10.38 -29.06
CA LEU A 322 -39.07 -10.11 -28.21
C LEU A 322 -38.48 -8.77 -28.59
N ASP A 323 -37.95 -8.00 -27.63
CA ASP A 323 -37.47 -6.63 -27.89
C ASP A 323 -36.36 -6.64 -28.97
N GLY A 324 -35.48 -7.64 -28.93
CA GLY A 324 -34.46 -7.85 -29.97
C GLY A 324 -35.02 -8.16 -31.35
N ASP A 325 -36.09 -8.94 -31.43
CA ASP A 325 -36.82 -9.20 -32.69
C ASP A 325 -37.49 -7.92 -33.19
N GLU A 326 -38.01 -7.11 -32.28
CA GLU A 326 -38.66 -5.85 -32.61
C GLU A 326 -37.70 -4.85 -33.22
N ILE A 327 -36.54 -4.65 -32.61
CA ILE A 327 -35.55 -3.71 -33.11
C ILE A 327 -34.90 -4.22 -34.42
N LYS A 328 -34.55 -5.51 -34.50
CA LYS A 328 -33.73 -6.04 -35.61
C LYS A 328 -34.57 -6.47 -36.81
N ARG A 329 -35.76 -7.04 -36.58
CA ARG A 329 -36.58 -7.69 -37.63
C ARG A 329 -37.78 -6.85 -38.03
N THR A 330 -38.73 -6.64 -37.13
CA THR A 330 -40.02 -5.97 -37.44
C THR A 330 -39.86 -4.45 -37.50
N ARG A 331 -38.89 -3.89 -36.77
CA ARG A 331 -38.62 -2.46 -36.56
C ARG A 331 -39.72 -1.74 -35.80
N THR A 332 -40.48 -2.48 -35.00
CA THR A 332 -41.52 -1.99 -34.08
C THR A 332 -40.89 -1.41 -32.82
N ASN A 333 -41.70 -0.77 -31.99
CA ASN A 333 -41.25 -0.13 -30.76
C ASN A 333 -41.47 -1.09 -29.57
N PRO A 334 -40.39 -1.61 -28.94
CA PRO A 334 -40.49 -2.62 -27.88
C PRO A 334 -41.09 -2.15 -26.56
N LEU A 335 -41.48 -0.87 -26.49
CA LEU A 335 -42.17 -0.28 -25.35
C LEU A 335 -43.64 0.00 -25.65
N ASN A 336 -44.14 -0.41 -26.83
CA ASN A 336 -45.48 -0.11 -27.28
C ASN A 336 -46.08 -1.28 -28.07
N PRO A 337 -47.05 -2.02 -27.50
CA PRO A 337 -47.53 -3.28 -28.08
C PRO A 337 -48.41 -3.11 -29.33
N ASP A 338 -48.53 -1.89 -29.83
CA ASP A 338 -49.30 -1.45 -31.01
C ASP A 338 -48.57 -0.20 -31.55
N THR A 339 -47.49 -0.42 -32.30
CA THR A 339 -46.53 0.61 -32.70
C THR A 339 -47.17 1.73 -33.51
N ASP A 340 -48.11 1.41 -34.40
CA ASP A 340 -48.74 2.40 -35.27
C ASP A 340 -50.11 2.92 -34.78
N GLY A 341 -50.63 2.34 -33.69
CA GLY A 341 -51.80 2.80 -32.96
C GLY A 341 -53.13 2.49 -33.65
N ASP A 342 -53.18 1.45 -34.49
CA ASP A 342 -54.36 1.07 -35.25
C ASP A 342 -55.28 0.04 -34.57
N LYS A 343 -54.88 -0.38 -33.35
CA LYS A 343 -55.53 -1.37 -32.47
C LYS A 343 -55.24 -2.83 -32.81
N PHE A 344 -54.37 -3.10 -33.76
CA PHE A 344 -53.76 -4.41 -33.94
C PHE A 344 -52.42 -4.42 -33.21
N ARG A 345 -52.15 -5.48 -32.45
CA ARG A 345 -50.85 -5.60 -31.80
C ARG A 345 -49.79 -6.01 -32.81
N ASP A 346 -48.55 -5.63 -32.57
CA ASP A 346 -47.48 -5.82 -33.54
C ASP A 346 -47.25 -7.30 -33.87
N ASN A 347 -47.43 -8.19 -32.89
CA ASN A 347 -47.34 -9.63 -33.08
C ASN A 347 -48.39 -10.25 -34.03
N VAL A 348 -49.55 -9.61 -34.22
CA VAL A 348 -50.66 -10.09 -35.07
C VAL A 348 -50.89 -9.20 -36.29
N ASP A 349 -50.37 -7.98 -36.27
CA ASP A 349 -50.45 -7.05 -37.37
C ASP A 349 -49.46 -7.44 -38.48
N LYS A 350 -49.97 -7.47 -39.72
CA LYS A 350 -49.11 -7.71 -40.90
C LYS A 350 -48.38 -6.46 -41.35
N CYS A 351 -48.78 -5.29 -40.89
CA CYS A 351 -48.26 -3.99 -41.24
C CYS A 351 -48.03 -3.09 -40.00
N PRO A 352 -47.29 -3.54 -38.97
CA PRO A 352 -47.22 -2.90 -37.64
C PRO A 352 -46.55 -1.50 -37.59
N LEU A 353 -46.19 -0.93 -38.73
CA LEU A 353 -45.53 0.37 -38.85
C LEU A 353 -46.40 1.39 -39.60
N ILE A 354 -47.62 1.01 -39.99
CA ILE A 354 -48.49 1.85 -40.80
C ILE A 354 -49.96 1.54 -40.50
N ALA A 355 -50.58 2.45 -39.77
CA ALA A 355 -51.94 2.26 -39.31
C ALA A 355 -52.93 1.85 -40.41
N GLY A 356 -53.59 0.71 -40.19
CA GLY A 356 -54.62 0.16 -41.04
C GLY A 356 -56.03 0.23 -40.44
N VAL A 357 -56.97 -0.33 -41.20
CA VAL A 357 -58.38 -0.48 -40.78
C VAL A 357 -58.95 -1.84 -41.19
N GLY A 358 -58.12 -2.69 -41.80
CA GLY A 358 -58.49 -4.01 -42.28
C GLY A 358 -58.44 -5.06 -41.16
N PRO A 359 -58.95 -6.28 -41.39
CA PRO A 359 -58.86 -7.37 -40.42
C PRO A 359 -57.43 -7.85 -40.15
N ASP A 360 -56.45 -7.38 -40.94
CA ASP A 360 -55.05 -7.74 -40.92
C ASP A 360 -54.10 -6.57 -40.57
N GLY A 361 -54.63 -5.47 -40.04
CA GLY A 361 -53.87 -4.26 -39.63
C GLY A 361 -53.20 -3.49 -40.78
N CYS A 362 -53.31 -3.97 -42.02
CA CYS A 362 -52.76 -3.26 -43.17
C CYS A 362 -53.65 -2.12 -43.68
N PRO A 363 -53.05 -1.00 -44.12
CA PRO A 363 -53.78 0.09 -44.76
C PRO A 363 -54.26 -0.32 -46.16
N PRO A 364 -55.35 0.29 -46.67
CA PRO A 364 -55.77 0.07 -48.05
C PRO A 364 -54.69 0.55 -49.02
N ARG A 365 -54.51 -0.18 -50.14
CA ARG A 365 -53.55 0.16 -51.19
C ARG A 365 -53.64 1.64 -51.56
N PRO A 366 -52.53 2.40 -51.49
CA PRO A 366 -52.61 3.85 -51.63
C PRO A 366 -52.86 4.21 -53.09
N LYS A 367 -53.85 5.08 -53.34
CA LYS A 367 -54.22 5.48 -54.71
C LYS A 367 -53.15 6.40 -55.31
N VAL A 368 -53.01 6.38 -56.63
CA VAL A 368 -52.16 7.34 -57.35
C VAL A 368 -52.55 8.78 -56.96
N ASN A 369 -51.55 9.64 -56.74
CA ASN A 369 -51.65 11.00 -56.21
C ASN A 369 -52.03 11.16 -54.73
N THR A 370 -52.12 10.07 -53.95
CA THR A 370 -52.23 10.18 -52.48
C THR A 370 -50.92 10.76 -51.92
N ILE A 371 -51.04 11.72 -51.00
CA ILE A 371 -49.91 12.34 -50.29
C ILE A 371 -50.03 11.99 -48.81
N MET A 372 -48.99 11.37 -48.26
CA MET A 372 -48.87 11.05 -46.84
C MET A 372 -47.79 11.92 -46.21
N ASN A 373 -48.06 12.49 -45.05
CA ASN A 373 -47.18 13.45 -44.39
C ASN A 373 -46.50 12.79 -43.18
N PHE A 374 -45.19 12.99 -43.07
CA PHE A 374 -44.32 12.47 -42.02
C PHE A 374 -43.64 13.65 -41.32
N PRO A 375 -44.36 14.36 -40.41
CA PRO A 375 -43.79 15.49 -39.68
C PRO A 375 -42.75 15.06 -38.64
N GLY A 376 -42.68 13.76 -38.29
CA GLY A 376 -41.72 13.23 -37.33
C GLY A 376 -40.32 12.99 -37.89
N VAL A 377 -40.08 13.13 -39.20
CA VAL A 377 -38.72 13.12 -39.76
C VAL A 377 -38.04 14.45 -39.45
N LEU A 378 -37.31 14.52 -38.33
CA LEU A 378 -36.63 15.72 -37.88
C LEU A 378 -35.21 15.81 -38.42
N PHE A 379 -34.73 17.04 -38.56
CA PHE A 379 -33.39 17.36 -39.05
C PHE A 379 -32.73 18.37 -38.14
N ILE A 380 -31.41 18.26 -37.97
CA ILE A 380 -30.62 19.25 -37.25
C ILE A 380 -30.80 20.62 -37.93
N VAL A 381 -31.00 21.66 -37.12
CA VAL A 381 -31.34 23.01 -37.58
C VAL A 381 -30.39 23.48 -38.69
N ASN A 382 -30.96 23.99 -39.79
CA ASN A 382 -30.26 24.47 -41.00
C ASN A 382 -29.43 23.42 -41.77
N THR A 383 -29.58 22.13 -41.48
CA THR A 383 -28.92 21.03 -42.19
C THR A 383 -29.92 20.02 -42.77
N ASP A 384 -29.41 19.11 -43.60
CA ASP A 384 -30.06 17.90 -44.11
C ASP A 384 -29.68 16.63 -43.33
N ASN A 385 -28.92 16.76 -42.23
CA ASN A 385 -28.64 15.66 -41.32
C ASN A 385 -29.86 15.39 -40.44
N PHE A 386 -30.25 14.12 -40.34
CA PHE A 386 -31.33 13.69 -39.46
C PHE A 386 -31.01 13.99 -37.99
N ASP A 387 -32.02 14.42 -37.25
CA ASP A 387 -31.93 14.50 -35.80
C ASP A 387 -32.27 13.13 -35.19
N MET A 388 -31.26 12.26 -35.13
CA MET A 388 -31.38 10.91 -34.57
C MET A 388 -31.44 10.90 -33.04
N SER A 389 -31.25 12.05 -32.38
CA SER A 389 -31.44 12.15 -30.93
C SER A 389 -32.93 12.06 -30.53
N ASN A 390 -33.83 12.27 -31.49
CA ASN A 390 -35.26 12.08 -31.31
C ASN A 390 -35.68 10.71 -31.88
N PRO A 391 -36.16 9.78 -31.04
CA PRO A 391 -36.61 8.45 -31.48
C PRO A 391 -37.69 8.50 -32.58
N GLY A 392 -38.55 9.52 -32.55
CA GLY A 392 -39.61 9.71 -33.54
C GLY A 392 -39.11 9.95 -34.97
N THR A 393 -37.84 10.38 -35.15
CA THR A 393 -37.21 10.47 -36.47
C THR A 393 -37.02 9.09 -37.08
N MET A 394 -36.48 8.14 -36.31
CA MET A 394 -36.24 6.78 -36.81
C MET A 394 -37.56 6.05 -37.04
N GLU A 395 -38.52 6.19 -36.13
CA GLU A 395 -39.89 5.67 -36.27
C GLU A 395 -40.52 6.17 -37.58
N SER A 396 -40.51 7.48 -37.83
CA SER A 396 -41.08 8.06 -39.06
C SER A 396 -40.37 7.57 -40.33
N LEU A 397 -39.05 7.37 -40.29
CA LEU A 397 -38.29 6.83 -41.41
C LEU A 397 -38.63 5.35 -41.68
N ASN A 398 -38.80 4.54 -40.62
CA ASN A 398 -39.27 3.16 -40.72
C ASN A 398 -40.69 3.08 -41.29
N ASN A 399 -41.59 3.98 -40.88
CA ASN A 399 -42.96 4.05 -41.41
C ASN A 399 -42.95 4.40 -42.91
N ILE A 400 -42.07 5.31 -43.35
CA ILE A 400 -41.88 5.61 -44.79
C ILE A 400 -41.35 4.39 -45.54
N ARG A 401 -40.36 3.67 -44.97
CA ARG A 401 -39.80 2.45 -45.56
C ARG A 401 -40.89 1.39 -45.74
N ALA A 402 -41.61 1.08 -44.66
CA ALA A 402 -42.69 0.11 -44.67
C ALA A 402 -43.75 0.49 -45.72
N LEU A 403 -44.09 1.79 -45.81
CA LEU A 403 -45.05 2.29 -46.80
C LEU A 403 -44.62 1.97 -48.22
N ILE A 404 -43.36 2.23 -48.56
CA ILE A 404 -42.82 1.99 -49.90
C ILE A 404 -42.67 0.49 -50.21
N ASP A 405 -42.51 -0.33 -49.17
CA ASP A 405 -42.32 -1.78 -49.28
C ASP A 405 -43.62 -2.58 -49.31
N GLN A 406 -44.79 -1.95 -49.04
CA GLN A 406 -46.12 -2.60 -49.06
C GLN A 406 -46.36 -3.50 -50.28
N CYS A 407 -45.84 -3.14 -51.46
CA CYS A 407 -45.91 -3.99 -52.63
C CYS A 407 -44.81 -3.68 -53.65
N PRO A 408 -44.38 -4.64 -54.50
CA PRO A 408 -43.29 -4.44 -55.46
C PRO A 408 -43.50 -3.30 -56.46
N ASP A 409 -44.74 -3.07 -56.91
CA ASP A 409 -45.08 -2.07 -57.93
C ASP A 409 -45.23 -0.63 -57.41
N LEU A 410 -45.29 -0.41 -56.09
CA LEU A 410 -45.49 0.93 -55.53
C LEU A 410 -44.29 1.82 -55.85
N ARG A 411 -44.53 2.98 -56.47
CA ARG A 411 -43.49 3.98 -56.75
C ARG A 411 -43.93 5.35 -56.25
N VAL A 412 -43.02 6.08 -55.62
CA VAL A 412 -43.31 7.33 -54.92
C VAL A 412 -42.35 8.45 -55.30
N ASN A 413 -42.81 9.68 -55.07
CA ASN A 413 -41.96 10.87 -54.98
C ASN A 413 -41.83 11.27 -53.51
N ILE A 414 -40.63 11.73 -53.13
CA ILE A 414 -40.37 12.28 -51.79
C ILE A 414 -40.31 13.79 -51.91
N GLU A 415 -41.15 14.46 -51.14
CA GLU A 415 -41.30 15.91 -51.13
C GLU A 415 -40.81 16.48 -49.80
N GLY A 416 -39.89 17.45 -49.83
CA GLY A 416 -39.46 18.20 -48.67
C GLY A 416 -40.19 19.54 -48.57
N HIS A 417 -40.61 19.90 -47.36
CA HIS A 417 -41.32 21.15 -47.09
C HIS A 417 -40.69 21.89 -45.91
N ALA A 418 -40.75 23.22 -45.95
CA ALA A 418 -40.22 24.12 -44.92
C ALA A 418 -41.28 25.14 -44.50
N SER A 419 -41.08 25.75 -43.33
CA SER A 419 -41.86 26.89 -42.87
C SER A 419 -41.53 28.16 -43.67
N SER A 420 -42.37 29.20 -43.54
CA SER A 420 -42.13 30.48 -44.22
C SER A 420 -41.02 31.34 -43.61
N GLU A 421 -40.38 30.87 -42.54
CA GLU A 421 -39.32 31.61 -41.85
C GLU A 421 -37.99 31.58 -42.62
N GLY A 422 -37.26 32.69 -42.63
CA GLY A 422 -35.97 32.78 -43.32
C GLY A 422 -36.07 33.10 -44.82
N GLN A 423 -35.02 32.79 -45.57
CA GLN A 423 -34.94 33.10 -46.99
C GLN A 423 -35.62 32.02 -47.84
N VAL A 424 -36.52 32.42 -48.72
CA VAL A 424 -37.26 31.50 -49.62
C VAL A 424 -36.32 30.61 -50.43
N ALA A 425 -35.25 31.18 -51.00
CA ALA A 425 -34.27 30.42 -51.79
C ALA A 425 -33.55 29.35 -50.94
N ARG A 426 -33.20 29.67 -49.69
CA ARG A 426 -32.55 28.72 -48.78
C ARG A 426 -33.50 27.62 -48.34
N ASN A 427 -34.76 27.96 -48.04
CA ASN A 427 -35.78 26.97 -47.66
C ASN A 427 -36.06 26.00 -48.80
N GLN A 428 -36.07 26.50 -50.03
CA GLN A 428 -36.21 25.68 -51.24
C GLN A 428 -35.06 24.67 -51.34
N GLU A 429 -33.82 25.14 -51.33
CA GLU A 429 -32.62 24.29 -51.40
C GLU A 429 -32.60 23.25 -50.27
N LEU A 430 -32.79 23.69 -49.02
CA LEU A 430 -32.74 22.82 -47.85
C LEU A 430 -33.82 21.73 -47.89
N SER A 431 -35.01 22.07 -48.35
CA SER A 431 -36.10 21.09 -48.48
C SER A 431 -35.79 20.01 -49.52
N GLU A 432 -35.10 20.35 -50.61
CA GLU A 432 -34.68 19.40 -51.64
C GLU A 432 -33.55 18.49 -51.17
N MET A 433 -32.57 19.05 -50.45
CA MET A 433 -31.51 18.28 -49.81
C MET A 433 -32.09 17.27 -48.82
N ARG A 434 -33.04 17.68 -47.97
CA ARG A 434 -33.72 16.79 -47.01
C ARG A 434 -34.52 15.68 -47.67
N ALA A 435 -35.25 15.98 -48.75
CA ALA A 435 -35.93 14.93 -49.54
C ALA A 435 -34.94 13.92 -50.13
N THR A 436 -33.79 14.41 -50.59
CA THR A 436 -32.70 13.57 -51.12
C THR A 436 -32.03 12.74 -50.03
N ALA A 437 -31.85 13.29 -48.82
CA ALA A 437 -31.35 12.57 -47.67
C ALA A 437 -32.24 11.38 -47.30
N VAL A 438 -33.57 11.55 -47.31
CA VAL A 438 -34.53 10.45 -47.08
C VAL A 438 -34.43 9.40 -48.18
N LYS A 439 -34.35 9.79 -49.46
CA LYS A 439 -34.15 8.84 -50.57
C LYS A 439 -32.88 8.01 -50.38
N ASN A 440 -31.77 8.66 -50.04
CA ASN A 440 -30.48 7.99 -49.84
C ASN A 440 -30.54 7.04 -48.64
N TRP A 441 -31.17 7.46 -47.54
CA TRP A 441 -31.39 6.60 -46.38
C TRP A 441 -32.20 5.35 -46.76
N LEU A 442 -33.33 5.51 -47.46
CA LEU A 442 -34.16 4.37 -47.90
C LEU A 442 -33.39 3.38 -48.78
N ILE A 443 -32.58 3.88 -49.72
CA ILE A 443 -31.75 3.03 -50.57
C ILE A 443 -30.73 2.25 -49.73
N ASN A 444 -30.09 2.91 -48.77
CA ASN A 444 -29.16 2.26 -47.84
C ASN A 444 -29.85 1.22 -46.95
N GLN A 445 -31.14 1.40 -46.68
CA GLN A 445 -31.99 0.44 -45.97
C GLN A 445 -32.50 -0.71 -46.83
N GLY A 446 -32.10 -0.77 -48.11
CA GLY A 446 -32.42 -1.86 -49.03
C GLY A 446 -33.60 -1.61 -49.96
N ILE A 447 -34.23 -0.43 -49.91
CA ILE A 447 -35.30 -0.08 -50.85
C ILE A 447 -34.69 0.10 -52.26
N PRO A 448 -35.17 -0.62 -53.28
CA PRO A 448 -34.69 -0.47 -54.65
C PRO A 448 -34.81 0.98 -55.14
N SER A 449 -33.76 1.52 -55.75
CA SER A 449 -33.70 2.94 -56.16
C SER A 449 -34.80 3.36 -57.14
N ASN A 450 -35.38 2.41 -57.88
CA ASN A 450 -36.48 2.64 -58.81
C ASN A 450 -37.84 2.87 -58.13
N LYS A 451 -37.97 2.54 -56.84
CA LYS A 451 -39.16 2.82 -56.00
C LYS A 451 -39.33 4.31 -55.73
N VAL A 452 -38.23 5.06 -55.60
CA VAL A 452 -38.25 6.53 -55.43
C VAL A 452 -37.96 7.21 -56.77
N VAL A 453 -39.02 7.60 -57.47
CA VAL A 453 -38.96 8.14 -58.84
C VAL A 453 -38.27 9.50 -58.87
N ALA A 454 -38.66 10.41 -57.96
CA ALA A 454 -38.07 11.73 -57.85
C ALA A 454 -38.05 12.23 -56.39
N THR A 455 -37.11 13.12 -56.10
CA THR A 455 -37.09 13.95 -54.89
C THR A 455 -37.36 15.40 -55.29
N MET A 456 -38.15 16.12 -54.49
CA MET A 456 -38.54 17.50 -54.78
C MET A 456 -38.51 18.33 -53.51
N GLY A 457 -37.87 19.50 -53.55
CA GLY A 457 -38.07 20.54 -52.53
C GLY A 457 -39.25 21.44 -52.91
N PHE A 458 -40.05 21.85 -51.94
CA PHE A 458 -41.07 22.89 -52.12
C PHE A 458 -40.84 24.12 -51.24
N GLY A 459 -39.83 24.13 -50.38
CA GLY A 459 -39.63 25.19 -49.39
C GLY A 459 -40.94 25.49 -48.66
N SER A 460 -41.31 26.77 -48.59
CA SER A 460 -42.57 27.23 -48.00
C SER A 460 -43.73 27.39 -48.99
N SER A 461 -43.57 26.95 -50.24
CA SER A 461 -44.57 27.18 -51.31
C SER A 461 -45.83 26.31 -51.18
N LYS A 462 -45.77 25.22 -50.42
CA LYS A 462 -46.88 24.27 -50.19
C LYS A 462 -47.11 24.01 -48.69
N PRO A 463 -47.61 25.00 -47.93
CA PRO A 463 -47.91 24.81 -46.53
C PRO A 463 -49.02 23.77 -46.34
N PHE A 464 -48.87 22.89 -45.36
CA PHE A 464 -49.91 21.95 -44.94
C PHE A 464 -51.02 22.68 -44.19
N VAL A 465 -50.62 23.57 -43.29
CA VAL A 465 -51.51 24.48 -42.56
C VAL A 465 -51.12 25.94 -42.81
N PRO A 466 -52.10 26.86 -42.92
CA PRO A 466 -51.80 28.28 -43.03
C PRO A 466 -50.96 28.76 -41.84
N GLU A 467 -49.80 29.36 -42.11
CA GLU A 467 -48.95 29.95 -41.07
C GLU A 467 -49.54 31.29 -40.59
N PRO A 468 -49.89 31.45 -39.30
CA PRO A 468 -50.44 32.70 -38.79
C PRO A 468 -49.41 33.83 -38.86
N THR A 469 -49.81 35.00 -39.37
CA THR A 469 -48.97 36.20 -39.39
C THR A 469 -49.02 37.00 -38.08
N ARG A 470 -49.97 36.67 -37.19
CA ARG A 470 -50.17 37.26 -35.85
C ARG A 470 -50.70 36.17 -34.92
N GLY A 471 -50.27 36.15 -33.66
CA GLY A 471 -50.66 35.13 -32.67
C GLY A 471 -49.62 34.98 -31.57
N SER A 472 -49.84 34.08 -30.61
CA SER A 472 -48.80 33.71 -29.67
C SER A 472 -47.64 33.02 -30.40
N LYS A 473 -46.43 33.08 -29.84
CA LYS A 473 -45.26 32.39 -30.41
C LYS A 473 -45.54 30.89 -30.57
N ASP A 474 -46.24 30.29 -29.61
CA ASP A 474 -46.58 28.87 -29.61
C ASP A 474 -47.53 28.49 -30.75
N GLN A 475 -48.52 29.35 -31.05
CA GLN A 475 -49.45 29.12 -32.16
C GLN A 475 -48.73 29.16 -33.52
N ILE A 476 -47.83 30.12 -33.71
CA ILE A 476 -47.04 30.25 -34.93
C ILE A 476 -46.12 29.04 -35.07
N GLU A 477 -45.44 28.65 -33.99
CA GLU A 477 -44.50 27.53 -34.00
C GLU A 477 -45.20 26.18 -34.20
N ALA A 478 -46.40 25.98 -33.66
CA ALA A 478 -47.19 24.77 -33.91
C ALA A 478 -47.52 24.60 -35.41
N ALA A 479 -47.91 25.69 -36.10
CA ALA A 479 -48.14 25.66 -37.53
C ALA A 479 -46.85 25.39 -38.33
N ARG A 480 -45.73 26.02 -37.93
CA ARG A 480 -44.42 25.81 -38.56
C ARG A 480 -43.93 24.37 -38.40
N LYS A 481 -44.11 23.76 -37.23
CA LYS A 481 -43.78 22.34 -36.99
C LYS A 481 -44.52 21.41 -37.95
N GLN A 482 -45.78 21.68 -38.24
CA GLN A 482 -46.55 20.89 -39.20
C GLN A 482 -46.13 21.15 -40.65
N ASN A 483 -45.71 22.37 -40.99
CA ASN A 483 -45.27 22.70 -42.34
C ASN A 483 -43.88 22.16 -42.67
N ARG A 484 -42.96 22.13 -41.69
CA ARG A 484 -41.64 21.50 -41.80
C ARG A 484 -41.80 19.98 -41.74
N ARG A 485 -41.89 19.33 -42.89
CA ARG A 485 -42.19 17.90 -42.98
C ARG A 485 -41.60 17.26 -44.23
N ILE A 486 -41.51 15.94 -44.19
CA ILE A 486 -41.38 15.10 -45.38
C ILE A 486 -42.77 14.64 -45.79
N ALA A 487 -43.04 14.60 -47.10
CA ALA A 487 -44.26 14.03 -47.64
C ALA A 487 -43.95 13.01 -48.73
N VAL A 488 -44.69 11.92 -48.77
CA VAL A 488 -44.56 10.85 -49.75
C VAL A 488 -45.77 10.88 -50.67
N LYS A 489 -45.54 11.12 -51.95
CA LYS A 489 -46.59 11.17 -52.98
C LYS A 489 -46.55 9.91 -53.85
N VAL A 490 -47.67 9.21 -53.95
CA VAL A 490 -47.77 8.00 -54.78
C VAL A 490 -47.86 8.35 -56.28
N VAL A 491 -46.97 7.75 -57.06
CA VAL A 491 -46.89 7.90 -58.53
C VAL A 491 -47.48 6.69 -59.24
N GLU A 492 -47.13 5.48 -58.79
CA GLU A 492 -47.69 4.21 -59.27
C GLU A 492 -48.16 3.40 -58.06
N THR A 493 -49.32 2.75 -58.16
CA THR A 493 -49.94 2.00 -57.06
C THR A 493 -49.74 0.48 -57.21
N CYS A 494 -50.02 -0.26 -56.15
CA CYS A 494 -50.00 -1.72 -56.11
C CYS A 494 -50.99 -2.33 -57.11
N LYS A 495 -50.49 -3.17 -58.00
CA LYS A 495 -51.30 -3.86 -59.02
C LYS A 495 -52.11 -5.02 -58.45
#